data_AF-A0AA96TWM5-F1
#
_entry.id   AF-A0AA96TWM5-F1
#
_cell.length_a   1.000
_cell.length_b   1.000
_cell.length_c   1.000
_cell.angle_alpha   90.00
_cell.angle_beta   90.00
_cell.angle_gamma   90.00
#
_symmetry.space_group_name_H-M   'P 1'
#
loop_
_entity.id
_entity.type
_entity.pdbx_description
1 polymer ?
#
loop_
_entity_poly.entity_id
_entity_poly.type
_entity_poly.pdbx_seq_one_letter_code
_entity_poly.pdbx_strand_id
1 'polypeptide(L)'
;MLISEKAYQIADSIKKTPLLDGDASGGQVDAFRHAFWMAILRQEIGKTAARSLGKSHEKENYRTYKKSKLEDGVVPDKIATTMDLFNNEVGLSLTRKGGEIPEKSLIYRVINEIYFGRLKVIKKDSVGNFLTCNNKPISLKSLKGKWENNKCLVNSNYKK
;
A
#
# COMPACT_ATOMS: atom_id res chain seq x y z
N MET A 1 14.64 -8.78 -6.54
CA MET A 1 14.86 -9.04 -5.09
C MET A 1 13.78 -10.02 -4.64
N LEU A 2 14.16 -11.25 -4.26
CA LEU A 2 13.24 -12.37 -3.95
C LEU A 2 12.14 -12.00 -2.93
N ILE A 3 12.44 -11.17 -1.94
CA ILE A 3 11.48 -10.78 -0.90
C ILE A 3 10.35 -9.90 -1.46
N SER A 4 10.67 -8.96 -2.35
CA SER A 4 9.67 -8.10 -2.97
C SER A 4 8.72 -8.92 -3.83
N GLU A 5 9.26 -9.81 -4.67
CA GLU A 5 8.48 -10.72 -5.52
C GLU A 5 7.56 -11.63 -4.69
N LYS A 6 8.07 -12.17 -3.59
CA LYS A 6 7.29 -12.97 -2.64
C LYS A 6 6.11 -12.19 -2.06
N ALA A 7 6.31 -10.93 -1.66
CA ALA A 7 5.23 -10.09 -1.15
C ALA A 7 4.15 -9.85 -2.21
N TYR A 8 4.52 -9.67 -3.48
CA TYR A 8 3.57 -9.59 -4.60
C TYR A 8 2.80 -10.90 -4.78
N GLN A 9 3.47 -12.05 -4.84
CA GLN A 9 2.83 -13.36 -5.03
C GLN A 9 1.80 -13.66 -3.94
N ILE A 10 2.12 -13.33 -2.68
CA ILE A 10 1.21 -13.51 -1.55
C ILE A 10 0.03 -12.53 -1.63
N ALA A 11 0.28 -11.25 -1.96
CA ALA A 11 -0.79 -10.28 -2.15
C ALA A 11 -1.73 -10.67 -3.31
N ASP A 12 -1.20 -11.16 -4.43
CA ASP A 12 -1.97 -11.66 -5.57
C ASP A 12 -2.80 -12.90 -5.22
N SER A 13 -2.28 -13.75 -4.34
CA SER A 13 -3.03 -14.89 -3.81
C SER A 13 -4.18 -14.43 -2.90
N ILE A 14 -3.93 -13.47 -2.01
CA ILE A 14 -4.96 -12.91 -1.12
C ILE A 14 -6.04 -12.18 -1.91
N LYS A 15 -5.66 -11.46 -2.97
CA LYS A 15 -6.59 -10.76 -3.88
C LYS A 15 -7.67 -11.69 -4.45
N LYS A 16 -7.35 -12.96 -4.66
CA LYS A 16 -8.27 -13.99 -5.18
C LYS A 16 -9.20 -14.57 -4.11
N THR A 17 -9.03 -14.16 -2.85
CA THR A 17 -9.82 -14.63 -1.71
C THR A 17 -10.78 -13.54 -1.23
N PRO A 18 -11.87 -13.89 -0.53
CA PRO A 18 -12.78 -12.92 0.06
C PRO A 18 -12.24 -12.27 1.35
N LEU A 19 -10.96 -12.48 1.71
CA LEU A 19 -10.38 -11.98 2.96
C LEU A 19 -10.14 -10.47 2.95
N LEU A 20 -10.03 -9.83 1.80
CA LEU A 20 -9.83 -8.39 1.67
C LEU A 20 -10.69 -7.85 0.53
N ASP A 21 -10.68 -6.53 0.33
CA ASP A 21 -11.49 -5.83 -0.66
C ASP A 21 -11.15 -6.09 -2.15
N GLY A 22 -10.17 -6.96 -2.44
CA GLY A 22 -9.72 -7.31 -3.80
C GLY A 22 -8.98 -6.19 -4.55
N ASP A 23 -8.81 -5.01 -3.94
CA ASP A 23 -8.31 -3.81 -4.59
C ASP A 23 -6.80 -3.64 -4.36
N ALA A 24 -6.03 -4.03 -5.37
CA ALA A 24 -4.58 -4.01 -5.37
C ALA A 24 -3.97 -2.64 -5.69
N SER A 25 -4.77 -1.58 -5.84
CA SER A 25 -4.27 -0.23 -6.14
C SER A 25 -4.95 0.81 -5.27
N GLY A 26 -4.41 1.02 -4.07
CA GLY A 26 -4.95 1.92 -3.06
C GLY A 26 -5.98 1.26 -2.12
N GLY A 27 -6.28 -0.03 -2.28
CA GLY A 27 -7.23 -0.74 -1.41
C GLY A 27 -6.56 -1.53 -0.28
N GLN A 28 -7.34 -2.41 0.37
CA GLN A 28 -6.85 -3.25 1.46
C GLN A 28 -5.77 -4.24 1.00
N VAL A 29 -5.90 -4.80 -0.20
CA VAL A 29 -4.85 -5.70 -0.77
C VAL A 29 -3.54 -4.96 -0.97
N ASP A 30 -3.60 -3.70 -1.41
CA ASP A 30 -2.43 -2.86 -1.56
C ASP A 30 -1.78 -2.54 -0.20
N ALA A 31 -2.61 -2.14 0.77
CA ALA A 31 -2.17 -1.89 2.14
C ALA A 31 -1.51 -3.13 2.77
N PHE A 32 -2.10 -4.31 2.54
CA PHE A 32 -1.53 -5.60 2.94
C PHE A 32 -0.14 -5.79 2.35
N ARG A 33 0.01 -5.62 1.03
CA ARG A 33 1.26 -5.83 0.31
C ARG A 33 2.40 -5.01 0.90
N HIS A 34 2.16 -3.71 1.12
CA HIS A 34 3.14 -2.79 1.71
C HIS A 34 3.52 -3.16 3.14
N ALA A 35 2.54 -3.39 4.02
CA ALA A 35 2.81 -3.75 5.40
C ALA A 35 3.51 -5.10 5.53
N PHE A 36 3.06 -6.10 4.77
CA PHE A 36 3.64 -7.45 4.78
C PHE A 36 5.07 -7.47 4.25
N TRP A 37 5.33 -6.75 3.14
CA TRP A 37 6.67 -6.59 2.58
C TRP A 37 7.64 -6.02 3.62
N MET A 38 7.25 -4.94 4.30
CA MET A 38 8.10 -4.31 5.30
C MET A 38 8.29 -5.16 6.56
N ALA A 39 7.29 -5.95 6.91
CA ALA A 39 7.37 -6.88 8.03
C ALA A 39 8.39 -8.00 7.76
N ILE A 40 8.39 -8.61 6.57
CA ILE A 40 9.40 -9.61 6.19
C ILE A 40 10.78 -8.97 6.12
N LEU A 41 10.91 -7.81 5.46
CA LEU A 41 12.20 -7.11 5.38
C LEU A 41 12.79 -6.82 6.78
N ARG A 42 11.97 -6.44 7.76
CA ARG A 42 12.46 -6.21 9.12
C ARG A 42 12.97 -7.49 9.79
N GLN A 43 12.40 -8.66 9.50
CA GLN A 43 12.91 -9.94 10.03
C GLN A 43 14.32 -10.22 9.51
N GLU A 44 14.55 -9.98 8.21
CA GLU A 44 15.80 -10.27 7.51
C GLU A 44 16.91 -9.24 7.82
N ILE A 45 16.66 -7.96 7.51
CA ILE A 45 17.69 -6.92 7.49
C ILE A 45 17.57 -5.92 8.64
N GLY A 46 16.55 -6.07 9.49
CA GLY A 46 16.30 -5.19 10.63
C GLY A 46 15.61 -3.88 10.26
N LYS A 47 15.17 -3.14 11.29
CA LYS A 47 14.26 -1.98 11.14
C LYS A 47 14.85 -0.86 10.30
N THR A 48 16.09 -0.46 10.57
CA THR A 48 16.71 0.71 9.91
C THR A 48 16.95 0.46 8.41
N ALA A 49 17.49 -0.71 8.06
CA ALA A 49 17.75 -1.07 6.67
C ALA A 49 16.45 -1.26 5.89
N ALA A 50 15.47 -1.97 6.46
CA ALA A 50 14.14 -2.13 5.88
C ALA A 50 13.46 -0.78 5.63
N ARG A 51 13.45 0.11 6.64
CA ARG A 51 12.88 1.46 6.50
C ARG A 51 13.55 2.28 5.39
N SER A 52 14.88 2.23 5.32
CA SER A 52 15.63 2.93 4.28
C SER A 52 15.25 2.43 2.88
N LEU A 53 15.15 1.11 2.71
CA LEU A 53 14.75 0.47 1.47
C LEU A 53 13.34 0.87 1.05
N GLY A 54 12.36 0.81 1.97
CA GLY A 54 10.98 1.23 1.73
C GLY A 54 10.90 2.69 1.28
N LYS A 55 11.60 3.61 1.96
CA LYS A 55 11.65 5.02 1.55
C LYS A 55 12.29 5.23 0.18
N SER A 56 13.32 4.44 -0.16
CA SER A 56 13.97 4.52 -1.48
C SER A 56 13.02 4.09 -2.59
N HIS A 57 12.26 3.01 -2.37
CA HIS A 57 11.25 2.53 -3.32
C HIS A 57 10.19 3.60 -3.61
N GLU A 58 9.66 4.25 -2.56
CA GLU A 58 8.69 5.33 -2.73
C GLU A 58 9.28 6.59 -3.37
N LYS A 59 10.56 6.88 -3.17
CA LYS A 59 11.24 8.00 -3.83
C LYS A 59 11.46 7.73 -5.32
N GLU A 60 11.66 6.47 -5.70
CA GLU A 60 11.72 6.07 -7.10
C GLU A 60 10.40 6.33 -7.82
N ASN A 61 9.26 6.06 -7.18
CA ASN A 61 7.93 6.39 -7.71
C ASN A 61 7.82 7.88 -8.08
N TYR A 62 8.32 8.79 -7.24
CA TYR A 62 8.36 10.23 -7.57
C TYR A 62 9.31 10.59 -8.72
N ARG A 63 10.46 9.90 -8.83
CA ARG A 63 11.39 10.09 -9.95
C ARG A 63 10.78 9.58 -11.25
N THR A 64 10.07 8.46 -11.21
CA THR A 64 9.30 7.92 -12.34
C THR A 64 8.18 8.88 -12.73
N TYR A 65 7.40 9.42 -11.79
CA TYR A 65 6.43 10.50 -12.06
C TYR A 65 7.06 11.67 -12.84
N LYS A 66 8.24 12.12 -12.42
CA LYS A 66 8.95 13.23 -13.10
C LYS A 66 9.39 12.89 -14.52
N LYS A 67 9.80 11.64 -14.77
CA LYS A 67 10.27 11.17 -16.08
C LYS A 67 9.12 10.84 -17.02
N SER A 68 8.07 10.20 -16.52
CA SER A 68 6.91 9.71 -17.26
C SER A 68 5.80 10.76 -17.43
N LYS A 69 6.10 12.05 -17.27
CA LYS A 69 5.13 13.15 -17.54
C LYS A 69 4.53 13.11 -18.96
N LEU A 70 5.16 12.37 -19.87
CA LEU A 70 4.84 12.28 -21.30
C LEU A 70 4.17 10.96 -21.70
N GLU A 71 3.97 10.00 -20.78
CA GLU A 71 3.39 8.69 -21.11
C GLU A 71 2.00 8.49 -20.48
N ASP A 72 1.11 7.81 -21.20
CA ASP A 72 -0.29 7.51 -20.82
C ASP A 72 -0.43 6.42 -19.74
N GLY A 73 0.58 6.30 -18.87
CA GLY A 73 0.61 5.32 -17.78
C GLY A 73 -0.12 5.77 -16.50
N VAL A 74 -0.41 4.81 -15.63
CA VAL A 74 -0.84 5.07 -14.25
C VAL A 74 0.34 5.68 -13.51
N VAL A 75 0.32 7.00 -13.34
CA VAL A 75 1.42 7.73 -12.70
C VAL A 75 1.25 7.69 -11.18
N PRO A 76 2.31 7.37 -10.41
CA PRO A 76 2.28 7.51 -8.96
C PRO A 76 1.92 8.93 -8.55
N ASP A 77 1.12 9.07 -7.50
CA ASP A 77 0.72 10.35 -6.94
C ASP A 77 1.06 10.46 -5.45
N LYS A 78 1.05 11.69 -4.94
CA LYS A 78 1.43 12.02 -3.56
C LYS A 78 0.58 11.28 -2.52
N ILE A 79 -0.71 11.08 -2.80
CA ILE A 79 -1.63 10.42 -1.88
C ILE A 79 -1.32 8.93 -1.79
N ALA A 80 -1.10 8.27 -2.92
CA ALA A 80 -0.64 6.88 -2.97
C ALA A 80 0.70 6.71 -2.22
N THR A 81 1.70 7.54 -2.51
CA THR A 81 2.99 7.49 -1.80
C THR A 81 2.84 7.72 -0.30
N THR A 82 1.92 8.59 0.13
CA THR A 82 1.66 8.83 1.56
C THR A 82 1.02 7.60 2.22
N MET A 83 0.10 6.93 1.53
CA MET A 83 -0.49 5.66 1.98
C MET A 83 0.60 4.59 2.15
N ASP A 84 1.43 4.42 1.13
CA ASP A 84 2.47 3.39 1.09
C ASP A 84 3.49 3.60 2.21
N LEU A 85 3.98 4.83 2.39
CA LEU A 85 4.88 5.18 3.49
C LEU A 85 4.27 4.90 4.87
N PHE A 86 2.99 5.20 5.05
CA PHE A 86 2.29 4.92 6.32
C PHE A 86 2.17 3.42 6.57
N ASN A 87 1.69 2.67 5.58
CA ASN A 87 1.53 1.22 5.68
C ASN A 87 2.88 0.50 5.84
N ASN A 88 3.93 1.03 5.23
CA ASN A 88 5.30 0.56 5.42
C ASN A 88 5.75 0.67 6.88
N GLU A 89 5.47 1.80 7.54
CA GLU A 89 5.80 1.98 8.97
C GLU A 89 4.97 1.08 9.89
N VAL A 90 3.69 0.85 9.55
CA VAL A 90 2.87 -0.14 10.26
C VAL A 90 3.48 -1.52 10.13
N GLY A 91 3.82 -1.97 8.91
CA GLY A 91 4.49 -3.25 8.65
C GLY A 91 5.80 -3.41 9.42
N LEU A 92 6.63 -2.36 9.41
CA LEU A 92 7.83 -2.30 10.22
C LEU A 92 7.56 -2.49 11.70
N SER A 93 6.39 -2.15 12.24
CA SER A 93 6.09 -2.32 13.67
C SER A 93 5.76 -3.77 14.06
N LEU A 94 5.36 -4.62 13.09
CA LEU A 94 4.76 -5.95 13.35
C LEU A 94 5.75 -7.08 13.59
N THR A 95 7.04 -6.90 13.29
CA THR A 95 8.05 -7.94 13.46
C THR A 95 9.27 -7.40 14.19
N ARG A 96 10.29 -8.21 14.45
CA ARG A 96 11.61 -7.75 14.90
C ARG A 96 12.68 -8.63 14.28
N LYS A 97 13.90 -8.11 14.13
CA LYS A 97 15.03 -8.92 13.63
C LYS A 97 15.27 -10.10 14.58
N GLY A 98 15.42 -11.30 14.03
CA GLY A 98 15.60 -12.54 14.80
C GLY A 98 14.36 -13.03 15.57
N GLY A 99 13.24 -12.32 15.50
CA GLY A 99 11.94 -12.80 15.98
C GLY A 99 11.13 -13.31 14.82
N GLU A 100 11.58 -14.43 14.22
CA GLU A 100 10.92 -15.02 13.05
C GLU A 100 9.49 -15.42 13.39
N ILE A 101 8.55 -14.68 12.82
CA ILE A 101 7.15 -15.06 12.80
C ILE A 101 6.96 -15.92 11.54
N PRO A 102 6.39 -17.13 11.67
CA PRO A 102 6.02 -17.93 10.52
C PRO A 102 5.17 -17.13 9.55
N GLU A 103 5.43 -17.25 8.25
CA GLU A 103 4.79 -16.46 7.21
C GLU A 103 3.26 -16.43 7.33
N LYS A 104 2.64 -17.59 7.50
CA LYS A 104 1.19 -17.72 7.66
C LYS A 104 0.67 -16.89 8.84
N SER A 105 1.37 -16.91 9.96
CA SER A 105 1.03 -16.11 11.14
C SER A 105 1.21 -14.62 10.87
N LEU A 106 2.24 -14.24 10.11
CA LEU A 106 2.46 -12.84 9.72
C LEU A 106 1.38 -12.33 8.76
N ILE A 107 0.94 -13.15 7.81
CA ILE A 107 -0.18 -12.86 6.90
C ILE A 107 -1.43 -12.54 7.73
N TYR A 108 -1.84 -13.42 8.64
CA TYR A 108 -3.01 -13.17 9.49
C TYR A 108 -2.85 -11.95 10.38
N ARG A 109 -1.64 -11.71 10.90
CA ARG A 109 -1.36 -10.51 11.69
C ARG A 109 -1.63 -9.24 10.90
N VAL A 110 -1.12 -9.14 9.67
CA VAL A 110 -1.33 -7.96 8.81
C VAL A 110 -2.81 -7.81 8.45
N ILE A 111 -3.50 -8.89 8.10
CA ILE A 111 -4.95 -8.87 7.81
C ILE A 111 -5.74 -8.33 9.01
N ASN A 112 -5.42 -8.75 10.23
CA ASN A 112 -6.10 -8.24 11.42
C ASN A 112 -5.88 -6.73 11.63
N GLU A 113 -4.66 -6.22 11.39
CA GLU A 113 -4.41 -4.78 11.47
C GLU A 113 -5.23 -3.97 10.44
N ILE A 114 -5.45 -4.55 9.25
CA ILE A 114 -6.32 -3.96 8.22
C ILE A 114 -7.76 -3.89 8.73
N TYR A 115 -8.29 -5.00 9.27
CA TYR A 115 -9.65 -5.05 9.81
C TYR A 115 -9.86 -4.12 11.00
N PHE A 116 -8.83 -3.91 11.83
CA PHE A 116 -8.86 -2.93 12.92
C PHE A 116 -8.72 -1.48 12.45
N GLY A 117 -8.53 -1.23 11.15
CA GLY A 117 -8.41 0.12 10.61
C GLY A 117 -7.06 0.77 10.87
N ARG A 118 -6.03 -0.01 11.21
CA ARG A 118 -4.70 0.53 11.54
C ARG A 118 -3.87 0.91 10.32
N LEU A 119 -4.27 0.47 9.13
CA LEU A 119 -3.63 0.84 7.88
C LEU A 119 -4.43 1.95 7.19
N LYS A 120 -3.84 2.52 6.14
CA LYS A 120 -4.50 3.49 5.27
C LYS A 120 -4.83 2.88 3.92
N VAL A 121 -5.97 3.32 3.38
CA VAL A 121 -6.42 3.02 2.02
C VAL A 121 -6.90 4.32 1.36
N ILE A 122 -6.90 4.35 0.04
CA ILE A 122 -7.46 5.44 -0.76
C ILE A 122 -8.97 5.24 -0.86
N LYS A 123 -9.72 6.27 -0.48
CA LYS A 123 -11.18 6.26 -0.49
C LYS A 123 -11.71 6.11 -1.90
N LYS A 124 -12.57 5.11 -2.09
CA LYS A 124 -13.30 4.84 -3.33
C LYS A 124 -14.77 4.53 -3.03
N ASP A 125 -15.63 4.70 -4.03
CA ASP A 125 -17.00 4.18 -3.98
C ASP A 125 -17.06 2.67 -4.29
N SER A 126 -18.26 2.10 -4.24
CA SER A 126 -18.50 0.66 -4.47
C SER A 126 -18.14 0.18 -5.87
N VAL A 127 -18.09 1.07 -6.86
CA VAL A 127 -17.70 0.76 -8.24
C VAL A 127 -16.23 1.08 -8.55
N GLY A 128 -15.49 1.62 -7.57
CA GLY A 128 -14.05 1.84 -7.65
C GLY A 128 -13.61 3.25 -8.06
N ASN A 129 -14.52 4.22 -8.16
CA ASN A 129 -14.14 5.61 -8.43
C ASN A 129 -13.48 6.23 -7.20
N PHE A 130 -12.38 6.97 -7.41
CA PHE A 130 -11.74 7.73 -6.34
C PHE A 130 -12.66 8.82 -5.80
N LEU A 131 -12.68 8.98 -4.47
CA LEU A 131 -13.46 10.01 -3.79
C LEU A 131 -12.56 11.05 -3.11
N THR A 132 -13.05 12.28 -3.09
CA THR A 132 -12.54 13.32 -2.19
C THR A 132 -12.93 13.03 -0.74
N CYS A 133 -12.33 13.73 0.22
CA CYS A 133 -12.68 13.54 1.63
C CYS A 133 -14.14 13.90 1.95
N ASN A 134 -14.76 14.71 1.09
CA ASN A 134 -16.17 15.12 1.17
C ASN A 134 -17.12 14.22 0.33
N ASN A 135 -16.73 12.99 0.01
CA ASN A 135 -17.52 12.01 -0.76
C ASN A 135 -17.84 12.40 -2.21
N LYS A 136 -17.15 13.39 -2.79
CA LYS A 136 -17.34 13.73 -4.21
C LYS A 136 -16.48 12.82 -5.10
N PRO A 137 -17.04 12.21 -6.16
CA PRO A 137 -16.28 11.46 -7.15
C PRO A 137 -15.24 12.33 -7.86
N ILE A 138 -14.09 11.74 -8.17
CA ILE A 138 -12.99 12.39 -8.89
C ILE A 138 -12.89 11.76 -10.27
N SER A 139 -13.00 12.58 -11.32
CA SER A 139 -12.84 12.08 -12.68
C SER A 139 -11.39 11.67 -12.95
N LEU A 140 -11.18 10.54 -13.63
CA LEU A 140 -9.84 10.05 -14.00
C LEU A 140 -9.08 11.08 -14.84
N LYS A 141 -9.76 11.81 -15.72
CA LYS A 141 -9.18 12.91 -16.51
C LYS A 141 -8.54 13.98 -15.64
N SER A 142 -9.14 14.28 -14.48
CA SER A 142 -8.61 15.29 -13.56
C SER A 142 -7.36 14.83 -12.79
N LEU A 143 -7.09 13.52 -12.76
CA LEU A 143 -5.94 12.90 -12.09
C LEU A 143 -4.73 12.74 -13.02
N LYS A 144 -4.95 12.67 -14.34
CA LYS A 144 -3.90 12.43 -15.33
C LYS A 144 -2.78 13.48 -15.21
N GLY A 145 -1.54 13.00 -15.04
CA GLY A 145 -0.34 13.83 -14.95
C GLY A 145 -0.19 14.65 -13.64
N LYS A 146 -1.08 14.49 -12.66
CA LYS A 146 -1.03 15.28 -11.41
C LYS A 146 -0.38 14.52 -10.27
N TRP A 147 0.71 15.08 -9.73
CA TRP A 147 1.34 14.60 -8.51
C TRP A 147 0.46 14.86 -7.29
N GLU A 148 -0.05 16.08 -7.15
CA GLU A 148 -0.96 16.46 -6.08
C GLU A 148 -2.40 16.40 -6.59
N ASN A 149 -3.26 15.74 -5.83
CA ASN A 149 -4.66 15.57 -6.16
C ASN A 149 -5.51 15.52 -4.89
N ASN A 150 -6.82 15.43 -5.07
CA ASN A 150 -7.80 15.50 -3.99
C ASN A 150 -8.29 14.12 -3.54
N LYS A 151 -7.57 13.02 -3.87
CA LYS A 151 -7.89 11.69 -3.34
C LYS A 151 -7.82 11.73 -1.81
N CYS A 152 -8.75 11.04 -1.15
CA CYS A 152 -8.75 10.98 0.30
C CYS A 152 -8.08 9.71 0.82
N LEU A 153 -7.30 9.84 1.90
CA LEU A 153 -6.87 8.69 2.71
C LEU A 153 -7.83 8.47 3.86
N VAL A 154 -8.21 7.21 4.05
CA VAL A 154 -9.08 6.76 5.14
C VAL A 154 -8.47 5.53 5.82
N ASN A 155 -8.98 5.17 6.98
CA ASN A 155 -8.58 3.95 7.66
C ASN A 155 -9.01 2.72 6.86
N SER A 156 -8.24 1.64 6.97
CA SER A 156 -8.43 0.42 6.18
C SER A 156 -9.73 -0.35 6.47
N ASN A 157 -10.41 -0.04 7.58
CA ASN A 157 -11.73 -0.57 7.93
C ASN A 157 -12.89 0.28 7.40
N TYR A 158 -12.60 1.27 6.55
CA TYR A 158 -13.60 2.04 5.83
C TYR A 158 -14.49 1.11 4.99
N LYS A 159 -15.81 1.34 5.07
CA LYS A 159 -16.81 0.64 4.26
C LYS A 159 -17.15 1.51 3.05
N LYS A 160 -16.99 0.93 1.86
CA LYS A 160 -17.32 1.56 0.58
C LYS A 160 -18.83 1.73 0.42
#